data_AF-A0A8J6E8H2-F1
#
_entry.id   AF-A0A8J6E8H2-F1
#
_cell.length_a   1.000
_cell.length_b   1.000
_cell.length_c   1.000
_cell.angle_alpha   90.00
_cell.angle_beta   90.00
_cell.angle_gamma   90.00
#
_symmetry.space_group_name_H-M   'P 1'
#
loop_
_entity.id
_entity.type
_entity.pdbx_description
1 polymer ?
#
loop_
_entity_poly.entity_id
_entity_poly.type
_entity_poly.pdbx_seq_one_letter_code
_entity_poly.pdbx_strand_id
1 'polypeptide(L)'
;MVRRTLGGTRRVPSNPAARENVASGGKYTLGVTGLNISSLGFRSLKEVSDGDIIIKFNPNLCYVNSVNWTSIFRANQQDKISDNRNPDLCEADEMTCDSSCSPNGCWGHGPSLCLSCQAFKRGKECVSSCNLLKDEPREYIGNGEKCLSCHEECLQMNSTATCTGQ
;
A
#
# COMPACT_ATOMS: atom_id res chain seq x y z
N MET A 1 53.71 -27.51 -54.39
CA MET A 1 54.66 -27.19 -53.31
C MET A 1 53.90 -27.29 -51.99
N VAL A 2 53.99 -28.44 -51.30
CA VAL A 2 53.33 -28.67 -50.01
C VAL A 2 54.38 -29.26 -49.08
N ARG A 3 54.79 -28.51 -48.05
CA ARG A 3 55.65 -28.98 -46.97
C ARG A 3 54.81 -29.17 -45.70
N ARG A 4 55.01 -30.31 -45.05
CA ARG A 4 54.38 -30.76 -43.81
C ARG A 4 55.05 -30.16 -42.55
N THR A 5 54.19 -29.81 -41.59
CA THR A 5 54.25 -29.99 -40.11
C THR A 5 55.38 -29.41 -39.27
N LEU A 6 55.04 -28.71 -38.16
CA LEU A 6 55.03 -29.27 -36.79
C LEU A 6 54.48 -28.25 -35.74
N GLY A 7 53.54 -28.72 -34.91
CA GLY A 7 53.45 -28.52 -33.44
C GLY A 7 53.37 -27.11 -32.81
N GLY A 8 52.24 -26.78 -32.19
CA GLY A 8 52.11 -25.71 -31.19
C GLY A 8 50.85 -25.88 -30.33
N THR A 9 51.03 -26.27 -29.07
CA THR A 9 49.98 -26.61 -28.08
C THR A 9 49.32 -25.41 -27.39
N ARG A 10 48.00 -25.55 -27.17
CA ARG A 10 47.12 -24.97 -26.11
C ARG A 10 47.23 -23.48 -25.77
N ARG A 11 46.07 -22.81 -25.84
CA ARG A 11 45.43 -22.23 -24.65
C ARG A 11 43.92 -22.10 -24.87
N VAL A 12 43.17 -22.89 -24.09
CA VAL A 12 41.73 -22.71 -23.87
C VAL A 12 41.60 -21.54 -22.89
N PRO A 13 40.90 -20.45 -23.23
CA PRO A 13 40.52 -19.47 -22.22
C PRO A 13 39.35 -20.05 -21.41
N SER A 14 39.67 -20.56 -20.23
CA SER A 14 38.71 -20.75 -19.15
C SER A 14 38.31 -19.38 -18.61
N ASN A 15 37.09 -18.93 -18.91
CA ASN A 15 36.49 -17.85 -18.12
C ASN A 15 35.10 -18.28 -17.63
N PRO A 16 34.98 -18.80 -16.39
CA PRO A 16 33.72 -19.10 -15.76
C PRO A 16 33.24 -17.84 -15.03
N ALA A 17 32.67 -16.88 -15.75
CA ALA A 17 32.09 -15.68 -15.13
C ALA A 17 30.99 -15.08 -15.99
N ALA A 18 29.97 -15.89 -16.28
CA ALA A 18 28.62 -15.41 -16.50
C ALA A 18 27.66 -16.42 -15.87
N ARG A 19 27.82 -16.63 -14.55
CA ARG A 19 26.64 -16.95 -13.75
C ARG A 19 25.80 -15.68 -13.80
N GLU A 20 24.86 -15.64 -14.74
CA GLU A 20 23.63 -14.93 -14.49
C GLU A 20 23.21 -15.34 -13.08
N ASN A 21 23.18 -14.37 -12.17
CA ASN A 21 22.47 -14.56 -10.92
C ASN A 21 21.03 -14.78 -11.33
N VAL A 22 20.65 -16.02 -11.58
CA VAL A 22 19.29 -16.48 -11.34
C VAL A 22 19.12 -16.23 -9.85
N ALA A 23 18.69 -15.01 -9.53
CA ALA A 23 18.16 -14.71 -8.23
C ALA A 23 17.06 -15.74 -8.04
N SER A 24 17.33 -16.71 -7.16
CA SER A 24 16.36 -17.66 -6.64
C SER A 24 15.07 -16.88 -6.44
N GLY A 25 14.05 -17.17 -7.25
CA GLY A 25 12.86 -16.34 -7.36
C GLY A 25 12.35 -16.02 -5.97
N GLY A 26 12.45 -14.74 -5.58
CA GLY A 26 11.90 -14.29 -4.31
C GLY A 26 10.44 -14.71 -4.26
N LYS A 27 10.04 -15.38 -3.18
CA LYS A 27 8.66 -15.78 -2.98
C LYS A 27 7.83 -14.51 -2.82
N TYR A 28 7.12 -14.13 -3.88
CA TYR A 28 6.18 -13.01 -3.81
C TYR A 28 4.87 -13.49 -3.20
N THR A 29 4.43 -12.85 -2.12
CA THR A 29 3.13 -13.13 -1.48
C THR A 29 2.02 -12.29 -2.09
N LEU A 30 2.36 -11.11 -2.61
CA LEU A 30 1.43 -10.22 -3.31
C LEU A 30 2.00 -9.84 -4.66
N GLY A 31 1.25 -10.09 -5.73
CA GLY A 31 1.64 -9.79 -7.10
C GLY A 31 0.53 -9.08 -7.86
N VAL A 32 0.80 -7.89 -8.38
CA VAL A 32 -0.12 -7.10 -9.22
C VAL A 32 0.62 -6.69 -10.48
N THR A 33 0.43 -7.43 -11.57
CA THR A 33 1.20 -7.25 -12.80
C THR A 33 0.35 -7.22 -14.05
N GLY A 34 0.62 -6.26 -14.94
CA GLY A 34 -0.01 -6.22 -16.28
C GLY A 34 -1.50 -5.88 -16.28
N LEU A 35 -2.01 -5.24 -15.23
CA LEU A 35 -3.44 -4.94 -15.09
C LEU A 35 -3.78 -3.52 -15.56
N ASN A 36 -4.99 -3.36 -16.07
CA ASN A 36 -5.57 -2.06 -16.39
C ASN A 36 -6.43 -1.54 -15.24
N ILE A 37 -5.79 -1.16 -14.14
CA ILE A 37 -6.42 -0.62 -12.92
C ILE A 37 -5.82 0.74 -12.59
N SER A 38 -6.60 1.60 -11.92
CA SER A 38 -6.15 2.92 -11.48
C SER A 38 -5.79 3.01 -10.00
N SER A 39 -6.23 2.05 -9.18
CA SER A 39 -5.94 1.96 -7.76
C SER A 39 -5.98 0.49 -7.29
N LEU A 40 -5.32 0.17 -6.17
CA LEU A 40 -5.23 -1.20 -5.65
C LEU A 40 -6.48 -1.61 -4.87
N GLY A 41 -7.07 -0.70 -4.11
CA GLY A 41 -8.30 -0.96 -3.34
C GLY A 41 -8.15 -1.95 -2.18
N PHE A 42 -6.93 -2.24 -1.69
CA PHE A 42 -6.66 -3.18 -0.60
C PHE A 42 -7.05 -2.68 0.79
N ARG A 43 -8.27 -2.17 0.93
CA ARG A 43 -8.82 -1.57 2.15
C ARG A 43 -8.63 -2.37 3.44
N SER A 44 -8.70 -3.70 3.34
CA SER A 44 -8.62 -4.60 4.50
C SER A 44 -7.21 -5.13 4.75
N LEU A 45 -6.27 -4.90 3.84
CA LEU A 45 -4.88 -5.33 4.01
C LEU A 45 -4.22 -4.45 5.07
N LYS A 46 -3.75 -5.09 6.13
CA LYS A 46 -3.08 -4.42 7.26
C LYS A 46 -1.64 -4.88 7.45
N GLU A 47 -1.34 -6.09 7.00
CA GLU A 47 -0.05 -6.73 7.21
C GLU A 47 0.23 -7.68 6.04
N VAL A 48 1.47 -7.67 5.58
CA VAL A 48 2.07 -8.77 4.81
C VAL A 48 3.05 -9.45 5.78
N SER A 49 2.74 -10.68 6.19
CA SER A 49 3.48 -11.36 7.27
C SER A 49 4.74 -12.08 6.79
N ASP A 50 4.77 -12.51 5.53
CA ASP A 50 5.87 -13.23 4.90
C ASP A 50 5.87 -12.96 3.38
N GLY A 51 7.03 -13.08 2.75
CA GLY A 51 7.25 -12.90 1.32
C GLY A 51 7.22 -11.45 0.84
N ASP A 52 7.86 -11.24 -0.31
CA ASP A 52 8.00 -9.94 -0.96
C ASP A 52 6.73 -9.55 -1.71
N ILE A 53 6.66 -8.30 -2.16
CA ILE A 53 5.59 -7.83 -3.04
C ILE A 53 6.14 -7.38 -4.39
N ILE A 54 5.35 -7.56 -5.44
CA ILE A 54 5.68 -7.11 -6.80
C ILE A 54 4.48 -6.41 -7.43
N ILE A 55 4.68 -5.17 -7.86
CA ILE A 55 3.64 -4.35 -8.51
C ILE A 55 4.24 -3.69 -9.75
N LYS A 56 4.00 -4.27 -10.92
CA LYS A 56 4.65 -3.83 -12.16
C LYS A 56 3.75 -3.81 -13.38
N PHE A 57 4.10 -3.01 -14.37
CA PHE A 57 3.43 -3.02 -15.69
C PHE A 57 1.93 -2.70 -15.62
N ASN A 58 1.50 -1.85 -14.68
CA ASN A 58 0.11 -1.40 -14.58
C ASN A 58 0.04 0.07 -15.07
N PRO A 59 -0.20 0.33 -16.37
CA PRO A 59 0.05 1.63 -16.99
C PRO A 59 -0.82 2.77 -16.45
N ASN A 60 -1.97 2.45 -15.86
CA ASN A 60 -2.92 3.42 -15.32
C ASN A 60 -2.90 3.50 -13.78
N LEU A 61 -2.09 2.69 -13.11
CA LEU A 61 -2.11 2.56 -11.65
C LEU A 61 -1.46 3.76 -10.96
N CYS A 62 -2.27 4.49 -10.18
CA CYS A 62 -1.85 5.54 -9.26
C CYS A 62 -1.84 5.03 -7.81
N TYR A 63 -1.56 5.94 -6.85
CA TYR A 63 -1.57 5.71 -5.39
C TYR A 63 -0.49 4.77 -4.85
N VAL A 64 0.07 3.88 -5.66
CA VAL A 64 1.06 2.88 -5.23
C VAL A 64 2.32 3.50 -4.60
N ASN A 65 2.73 4.68 -5.07
CA ASN A 65 3.87 5.43 -4.56
C ASN A 65 3.57 6.18 -3.24
N SER A 66 2.30 6.41 -2.92
CA SER A 66 1.90 7.08 -1.67
C SER A 66 1.95 6.14 -0.46
N VAL A 67 1.88 4.82 -0.71
CA VAL A 67 1.81 3.81 0.35
C VAL A 67 3.16 3.63 1.01
N ASN A 68 3.20 3.80 2.33
CA ASN A 68 4.36 3.42 3.12
C ASN A 68 4.39 1.89 3.32
N TRP A 69 4.98 1.16 2.37
CA TRP A 69 5.04 -0.30 2.38
C TRP A 69 5.74 -0.88 3.61
N THR A 70 6.75 -0.19 4.14
CA THR A 70 7.44 -0.62 5.37
C THR A 70 6.52 -0.68 6.58
N SER A 71 5.44 0.10 6.60
CA SER A 71 4.46 0.12 7.72
C SER A 71 3.56 -1.12 7.76
N ILE A 72 3.47 -1.88 6.66
CA ILE A 72 2.64 -3.09 6.59
C ILE A 72 3.48 -4.38 6.54
N PHE A 73 4.81 -4.27 6.48
CA PHE A 73 5.69 -5.43 6.54
C PHE A 73 5.96 -5.81 8.00
N ARG A 74 5.89 -7.11 8.28
CA ARG A 74 6.19 -7.63 9.62
C ARG A 74 7.70 -7.77 9.87
N ALA A 75 8.48 -7.93 8.81
CA ALA A 75 9.91 -8.18 8.85
C ALA A 75 10.61 -7.45 7.69
N ASN A 76 11.73 -8.00 7.20
CA ASN A 76 12.61 -7.37 6.21
C ASN A 76 12.17 -7.60 4.75
N GLN A 77 10.86 -7.66 4.51
CA GLN A 77 10.31 -7.90 3.18
C GLN A 77 10.60 -6.71 2.26
N GLN A 78 10.65 -6.99 0.95
CA GLN A 78 10.97 -6.00 -0.06
C GLN A 78 9.76 -5.76 -0.97
N ASP A 79 9.63 -4.51 -1.43
CA ASP A 79 8.72 -4.15 -2.49
C ASP A 79 9.46 -3.95 -3.82
N LYS A 80 8.88 -4.50 -4.90
CA LYS A 80 9.37 -4.30 -6.27
C LYS A 80 8.30 -3.61 -7.09
N ILE A 81 8.34 -2.28 -7.06
CA ILE A 81 7.35 -1.42 -7.68
C ILE A 81 8.02 -0.61 -8.81
N SER A 82 7.64 -0.89 -10.06
CA SER A 82 8.19 -0.20 -11.24
C SER A 82 7.24 -0.29 -12.41
N ASP A 83 7.45 0.50 -13.47
CA ASP A 83 6.71 0.38 -14.73
C ASP A 83 5.18 0.53 -14.56
N ASN A 84 4.75 1.31 -13.58
CA ASN A 84 3.35 1.73 -13.39
C ASN A 84 3.17 3.16 -13.94
N ARG A 85 2.01 3.79 -13.71
CA ARG A 85 1.79 5.17 -14.16
C ARG A 85 2.81 6.13 -13.52
N ASN A 86 3.24 7.15 -14.26
CA ASN A 86 4.09 8.21 -13.74
C ASN A 86 3.38 8.93 -12.57
N PRO A 87 3.99 9.03 -11.37
CA PRO A 87 3.43 9.75 -10.22
C PRO A 87 3.04 11.21 -10.52
N ASP A 88 3.84 11.94 -11.30
CA ASP A 88 3.58 13.35 -11.62
C ASP A 88 2.28 13.50 -12.42
N LEU A 89 1.96 12.52 -13.28
CA LEU A 89 0.70 12.50 -14.02
C LEU A 89 -0.47 12.13 -13.11
N CYS A 90 -0.26 11.30 -12.10
CA CYS A 90 -1.28 11.02 -11.09
C CYS A 90 -1.60 12.27 -10.27
N GLU A 91 -0.59 13.05 -9.88
CA GLU A 91 -0.78 14.31 -9.16
C GLU A 91 -1.48 15.36 -10.02
N ALA A 92 -1.09 15.51 -11.30
CA ALA A 92 -1.74 16.43 -12.24
C ALA A 92 -3.21 16.10 -12.49
N ASP A 93 -3.59 14.82 -12.42
CA ASP A 93 -4.97 14.35 -12.55
C ASP A 93 -5.75 14.33 -11.21
N GLU A 94 -5.18 14.91 -10.14
CA GLU A 94 -5.76 14.91 -8.79
C GLU A 94 -6.03 13.50 -8.23
N MET A 95 -5.28 12.50 -8.71
CA MET A 95 -5.34 11.11 -8.25
C MET A 95 -4.45 10.90 -7.02
N THR A 96 -4.70 11.69 -5.98
CA THR A 96 -3.97 11.71 -4.71
C THR A 96 -4.83 11.25 -3.54
N CYS A 97 -4.20 10.92 -2.40
CA CYS A 97 -4.93 10.49 -1.22
C CYS A 97 -5.85 11.57 -0.67
N ASP A 98 -6.95 11.13 -0.08
CA ASP A 98 -7.88 12.03 0.62
C ASP A 98 -7.17 12.75 1.77
N SER A 99 -7.56 14.00 2.04
CA SER A 99 -6.95 14.81 3.10
C SER A 99 -7.16 14.26 4.51
N SER A 100 -8.14 13.36 4.70
CA SER A 100 -8.36 12.64 5.95
C SER A 100 -7.43 11.43 6.17
N CYS A 101 -6.64 11.05 5.15
CA CYS A 101 -5.66 9.97 5.25
C CYS A 101 -4.41 10.44 6.00
N SER A 102 -3.80 9.53 6.76
CA SER A 102 -2.49 9.78 7.35
C SER A 102 -1.39 9.82 6.27
N PRO A 103 -0.18 10.31 6.60
CA PRO A 103 0.97 10.25 5.71
C PRO A 103 1.43 8.84 5.33
N ASN A 104 0.86 7.77 5.90
CA ASN A 104 1.18 6.40 5.50
C ASN A 104 0.57 6.01 4.13
N GLY A 105 -0.29 6.86 3.57
CA GLY A 105 -0.82 6.70 2.22
C GLY A 105 -2.21 6.06 2.17
N CYS A 106 -2.61 5.69 0.96
CA CYS A 106 -3.94 5.17 0.66
C CYS A 106 -3.91 4.13 -0.47
N TRP A 107 -4.94 3.30 -0.51
CA TRP A 107 -5.13 2.28 -1.53
C TRP A 107 -5.87 2.78 -2.78
N GLY A 108 -6.28 4.05 -2.79
CA GLY A 108 -7.06 4.68 -3.85
C GLY A 108 -7.73 5.97 -3.37
N HIS A 109 -8.65 6.48 -4.17
CA HIS A 109 -9.34 7.75 -3.92
C HIS A 109 -10.33 7.69 -2.75
N GLY A 110 -10.43 8.79 -2.02
CA GLY A 110 -11.45 9.02 -0.98
C GLY A 110 -11.11 8.47 0.40
N PRO A 111 -11.88 8.90 1.43
CA PRO A 111 -11.59 8.67 2.84
C PRO A 111 -11.76 7.21 3.26
N SER A 112 -12.36 6.40 2.39
CA SER A 112 -12.67 4.99 2.65
C SER A 112 -11.50 4.04 2.35
N LEU A 113 -10.48 4.55 1.66
CA LEU A 113 -9.31 3.80 1.16
C LEU A 113 -7.99 4.23 1.80
N CYS A 114 -8.01 5.08 2.84
CA CYS A 114 -6.81 5.39 3.60
C CYS A 114 -6.20 4.13 4.23
N LEU A 115 -4.87 4.05 4.25
CA LEU A 115 -4.17 2.99 4.98
C LEU A 115 -4.40 3.14 6.49
N SER A 116 -4.32 4.37 6.98
CA SER A 116 -4.81 4.77 8.31
C SER A 116 -5.39 6.18 8.30
N CYS A 117 -6.29 6.48 9.23
CA CYS A 117 -6.91 7.79 9.35
C CYS A 117 -5.99 8.77 10.08
N GLN A 118 -6.05 10.04 9.68
CA GLN A 118 -5.34 11.11 10.37
C GLN A 118 -5.94 11.43 11.75
N ALA A 119 -7.27 11.37 11.87
CA ALA A 119 -8.00 11.72 13.09
C ALA A 119 -8.85 10.56 13.60
N PHE A 120 -10.05 10.36 13.04
CA PHE A 120 -10.97 9.32 13.50
C PHE A 120 -11.46 8.44 12.35
N LYS A 121 -11.93 7.26 12.72
CA LYS A 121 -12.58 6.32 11.80
C LYS A 121 -14.06 6.17 12.13
N ARG A 122 -14.92 6.57 11.20
CA ARG A 122 -16.37 6.29 11.25
C ARG A 122 -16.66 5.07 10.40
N GLY A 123 -16.79 3.93 11.07
CA GLY A 123 -16.92 2.62 10.43
C GLY A 123 -15.74 2.29 9.53
N LYS A 124 -15.82 2.78 8.30
CA LYS A 124 -14.99 2.36 7.18
C LYS A 124 -14.37 3.58 6.45
N GLU A 125 -14.73 4.80 6.83
CA GLU A 125 -14.22 6.07 6.32
C GLU A 125 -13.45 6.83 7.39
N CYS A 126 -12.46 7.60 6.96
CA CYS A 126 -11.74 8.55 7.80
C CYS A 126 -12.49 9.88 7.87
N VAL A 127 -12.59 10.43 9.08
CA VAL A 127 -13.35 11.66 9.36
C VAL A 127 -12.56 12.54 10.32
N SER A 128 -12.74 13.86 10.20
CA SER A 128 -12.04 14.84 11.02
C SER A 128 -12.60 14.94 12.44
N SER A 129 -13.87 14.60 12.64
CA SER A 129 -14.56 14.66 13.94
C SER A 129 -15.67 13.60 14.08
N CYS A 130 -15.91 13.21 15.33
CA CYS A 130 -17.09 12.42 15.71
C CYS A 130 -18.24 13.32 16.17
N ASN A 131 -19.47 12.82 16.05
CA ASN A 131 -20.71 13.51 16.35
C ASN A 131 -21.03 13.52 17.86
N LEU A 132 -20.20 14.19 18.66
CA LEU A 132 -20.27 14.09 20.13
C LEU A 132 -21.40 14.93 20.75
N LEU A 133 -21.73 16.08 20.14
CA LEU A 133 -22.51 17.14 20.80
C LEU A 133 -23.83 17.50 20.14
N LYS A 134 -23.96 17.43 18.81
CA LYS A 134 -25.16 17.91 18.08
C LYS A 134 -25.53 17.10 16.85
N ASP A 135 -24.56 16.60 16.10
CA ASP A 135 -24.79 15.88 14.85
C ASP A 135 -25.33 14.47 15.06
N GLU A 136 -26.03 13.92 14.07
CA GLU A 136 -26.61 12.57 14.13
C GLU A 136 -25.88 11.58 13.19
N PRO A 137 -25.76 10.29 13.57
CA PRO A 137 -26.12 9.74 14.87
C PRO A 137 -25.21 10.28 15.97
N ARG A 138 -25.69 10.34 17.23
CA ARG A 138 -24.82 10.65 18.36
C ARG A 138 -23.73 9.59 18.52
N GLU A 139 -22.50 10.05 18.69
CA GLU A 139 -21.31 9.21 18.76
C GLU A 139 -20.51 9.45 20.04
N TYR A 140 -19.63 8.49 20.33
CA TYR A 140 -18.54 8.62 21.29
C TYR A 140 -17.23 8.14 20.65
N ILE A 141 -16.09 8.50 21.26
CA ILE A 141 -14.77 8.06 20.79
C ILE A 141 -14.44 6.71 21.44
N GLY A 142 -14.47 5.64 20.66
CA GLY A 142 -14.05 4.30 21.04
C GLY A 142 -12.57 4.06 20.74
N ASN A 143 -11.85 3.45 21.68
CA ASN A 143 -10.43 3.11 21.56
C ASN A 143 -9.52 4.30 21.16
N GLY A 144 -9.94 5.53 21.43
CA GLY A 144 -9.20 6.76 21.10
C GLY A 144 -9.25 7.21 19.64
N GLU A 145 -9.71 6.38 18.71
CA GLU A 145 -9.58 6.64 17.26
C GLU A 145 -10.84 6.30 16.43
N LYS A 146 -11.90 5.75 17.05
CA LYS A 146 -13.11 5.32 16.33
C LYS A 146 -14.32 6.13 16.76
N CYS A 147 -15.10 6.60 15.79
CA CYS A 147 -16.43 7.12 16.04
C CYS A 147 -17.40 5.93 16.10
N LEU A 148 -17.98 5.71 17.28
CA LEU A 148 -18.96 4.64 17.53
C LEU A 148 -20.28 5.27 17.94
N SER A 149 -21.39 4.75 17.43
CA SER A 149 -22.72 5.27 17.74
C SER A 149 -23.12 4.95 19.18
N CYS A 150 -23.79 5.90 19.82
CA CYS A 150 -24.47 5.66 21.09
C CYS A 150 -25.58 4.62 20.93
N HIS A 151 -25.93 3.96 22.04
CA HIS A 151 -27.10 3.08 22.07
C HIS A 151 -28.39 3.89 21.84
N GLU A 152 -29.39 3.31 21.18
CA GLU A 152 -30.65 4.00 20.83
C GLU A 152 -31.44 4.45 22.07
N GLU A 153 -31.26 3.75 23.19
CA GLU A 153 -31.86 4.07 24.49
C GLU A 153 -31.18 5.25 25.22
N CYS A 154 -30.07 5.78 24.70
CA CYS A 154 -29.41 6.95 25.30
C CYS A 154 -30.20 8.23 25.00
N LEU A 155 -30.56 8.97 26.05
CA LEU A 155 -31.20 10.27 25.90
C LEU A 155 -30.20 11.28 25.32
N GLN A 156 -30.52 11.82 24.14
CA GLN A 156 -29.69 12.81 23.46
C GLN A 156 -29.55 14.11 24.26
N MET A 157 -28.32 14.59 24.40
CA MET A 157 -27.98 15.83 25.11
C MET A 157 -27.49 16.89 24.11
N ASN A 158 -27.97 18.13 24.22
CA ASN A 158 -27.71 19.20 23.25
C ASN A 158 -26.38 19.95 23.44
N SER A 159 -25.76 19.83 24.63
CA SER A 159 -24.59 20.63 25.03
C SER A 159 -23.49 19.81 25.72
N THR A 160 -23.69 18.50 25.86
CA THR A 160 -22.76 17.58 26.50
C THR A 160 -22.73 16.27 25.70
N ALA A 161 -21.70 15.45 25.93
CA ALA A 161 -21.65 14.12 25.33
C ALA A 161 -22.90 13.31 25.70
N THR A 162 -23.49 12.63 24.71
CA THR A 162 -24.70 11.81 24.92
C THR A 162 -24.38 10.47 25.58
N CYS A 163 -23.22 9.89 25.27
CA CYS A 163 -22.77 8.64 25.87
C CYS A 163 -21.23 8.61 25.97
N THR A 164 -20.70 7.68 26.78
CA THR A 164 -19.25 7.50 27.01
C THR A 164 -18.74 6.12 26.57
N GLY A 165 -19.62 5.20 26.17
CA GLY A 165 -19.22 3.89 25.66
C GLY A 165 -18.82 2.85 26.71
N GLN A 166 -19.35 2.96 27.94
CA GLN A 166 -19.27 1.93 28.98
C GLN A 166 -20.44 0.95 28.91
#